data_AF-A0A445MV86-F1
#
_entry.id   AF-A0A445MV86-F1
#
_cell.length_a   1.000
_cell.length_b   1.000
_cell.length_c   1.000
_cell.angle_alpha   90.00
_cell.angle_beta   90.00
_cell.angle_gamma   90.00
#
_symmetry.space_group_name_H-M   'P 1'
#
loop_
_entity.id
_entity.type
_entity.pdbx_description
1 polymer ?
#
loop_
_entity_poly.entity_id
_entity_poly.type
_entity_poly.pdbx_seq_one_letter_code
_entity_poly.pdbx_strand_id
1 'polypeptide(L)'
;MIIGVDTGGTFTDFVYKKDGYWEIYKSPSTPVNPAIAVLKGLTRISFNSSTVNRQIVHGSTVATNAILERKGAKTAIITNKGFEDVIEIGRQNRARLYDLSFRRPGHIVPPEMRFGVRGRILSTGEEKEALDIASLKDIAGVLKGQDVESVAVCLLFSFVNPSHEQKTGAILQDAGIPFFLSHEIVAEFREFERTSTTVINAYVSPKMQGYIGSLISGLNQSDALSIMQSNGGRITAETAMRESVRTIISGPAGGAVGAFEVGKAAGYDKLISFDMGGTSSDVCLIDGALPLTTESGMAGYPVKVPMIDIHTVGAGGGSIAYLDQGGSLRVGPRSAGADPGPICYGRGEMITVTDANLFLGRLIPDGFLGGQMILDKKRLHFYLPHRTFVWVPPICCGRIIVFLTGMS
;
A
#
# COMPACT_ATOMS: atom_id res chain seq x y z
N MET A 1 1.80 16.05 22.88
CA MET A 1 0.95 16.45 21.74
C MET A 1 0.63 15.22 20.89
N ILE A 2 -0.61 15.08 20.39
CA ILE A 2 -1.00 13.97 19.50
C ILE A 2 -1.00 14.48 18.06
N ILE A 3 -0.38 13.74 17.16
CA ILE A 3 -0.29 14.05 15.72
C ILE A 3 -0.64 12.78 14.93
N GLY A 4 -1.69 12.84 14.12
CA GLY A 4 -1.96 11.90 13.05
C GLY A 4 -1.29 12.37 11.77
N VAL A 5 -0.60 11.47 11.08
CA VAL A 5 0.07 11.76 9.80
C VAL A 5 -0.31 10.70 8.78
N ASP A 6 -0.86 11.11 7.64
CA ASP A 6 -1.06 10.22 6.50
C ASP A 6 -0.21 10.65 5.31
N THR A 7 0.54 9.72 4.74
CA THR A 7 1.37 9.96 3.56
C THR A 7 0.76 9.29 2.34
N GLY A 8 0.06 10.09 1.54
CA GLY A 8 -0.47 9.73 0.24
C GLY A 8 0.49 10.00 -0.92
N GLY A 9 0.07 9.61 -2.12
CA GLY A 9 0.85 9.82 -3.36
C GLY A 9 0.99 11.27 -3.80
N THR A 10 0.03 12.14 -3.43
CA THR A 10 0.04 13.57 -3.82
C THR A 10 0.43 14.48 -2.67
N PHE A 11 -0.15 14.27 -1.50
CA PHE A 11 0.07 15.11 -0.33
C PHE A 11 0.30 14.26 0.92
N THR A 12 0.98 14.86 1.87
CA THR A 12 1.10 14.39 3.25
C THR A 12 0.21 15.25 4.12
N ASP A 13 -0.72 14.60 4.79
CA ASP A 13 -1.75 15.21 5.61
C ASP A 13 -1.41 15.05 7.09
N PHE A 14 -1.60 16.12 7.87
CA PHE A 14 -1.35 16.16 9.31
C PHE A 14 -2.60 16.65 10.02
N VAL A 15 -2.97 15.94 11.08
CA VAL A 15 -4.02 16.37 12.01
C VAL A 15 -3.41 16.36 13.41
N TYR A 16 -3.45 17.48 14.11
CA TYR A 16 -2.84 17.59 15.43
C TYR A 16 -3.68 18.42 16.37
N LYS A 17 -3.53 18.15 17.68
CA LYS A 17 -4.22 18.89 18.72
C LYS A 17 -3.32 20.01 19.27
N LYS A 18 -3.79 21.25 19.19
CA LYS A 18 -3.12 22.44 19.72
C LYS A 18 -4.12 23.29 20.49
N ASP A 19 -3.76 23.68 21.72
CA ASP A 19 -4.57 24.54 22.59
C ASP A 19 -6.03 24.04 22.78
N GLY A 20 -6.23 22.73 22.74
CA GLY A 20 -7.55 22.10 22.85
C GLY A 20 -8.29 21.88 21.53
N TYR A 21 -7.85 22.52 20.44
CA TYR A 21 -8.47 22.45 19.12
C TYR A 21 -7.71 21.54 18.17
N TRP A 22 -8.42 21.04 17.15
CA TRP A 22 -7.82 20.30 16.05
C TRP A 22 -7.37 21.27 14.96
N GLU A 23 -6.11 21.18 14.56
CA GLU A 23 -5.57 21.87 13.40
C GLU A 23 -5.18 20.85 12.33
N ILE A 24 -5.26 21.30 11.07
CA ILE A 24 -4.92 20.49 9.89
C ILE A 24 -3.81 21.21 9.15
N TYR A 25 -2.79 20.45 8.77
CA TYR A 25 -1.71 20.93 7.90
C TYR A 25 -1.53 19.95 6.75
N LYS A 26 -1.34 20.48 5.54
CA LYS A 26 -1.15 19.69 4.32
C LYS A 26 0.11 20.16 3.62
N SER A 27 0.94 19.21 3.20
CA SER A 27 2.20 19.47 2.51
C SER A 27 2.32 18.59 1.28
N PRO A 28 2.94 19.05 0.17
CA PRO A 28 3.25 18.18 -0.96
C PRO A 28 4.06 16.95 -0.55
N SER A 29 3.67 15.78 -1.04
CA SER A 29 4.47 14.56 -0.84
C SER A 29 5.81 14.64 -1.56
N THR A 30 6.81 13.94 -1.05
CA THR A 30 8.13 13.80 -1.69
C THR A 30 8.30 12.36 -2.15
N PRO A 31 7.93 11.98 -3.39
CA PRO A 31 7.85 10.56 -3.80
C PRO A 31 9.16 9.78 -3.65
N VAL A 32 10.31 10.45 -3.90
CA VAL A 32 11.64 9.83 -3.79
C VAL A 32 11.96 9.44 -2.34
N ASN A 33 11.56 10.27 -1.38
CA ASN A 33 11.70 9.97 0.04
C ASN A 33 10.54 10.59 0.83
N PRO A 34 9.45 9.82 1.04
CA PRO A 34 8.27 10.33 1.71
C PRO A 34 8.51 10.75 3.16
N ALA A 35 9.58 10.25 3.80
CA ALA A 35 9.93 10.62 5.17
C ALA A 35 10.29 12.10 5.29
N ILE A 36 10.85 12.70 4.24
CA ILE A 36 11.21 14.12 4.21
C ILE A 36 9.97 15.02 4.38
N ALA A 37 8.86 14.68 3.71
CA ALA A 37 7.62 15.45 3.82
C ALA A 37 7.06 15.38 5.24
N VAL A 38 7.07 14.18 5.84
CA VAL A 38 6.66 13.95 7.23
C VAL A 38 7.51 14.77 8.20
N LEU A 39 8.84 14.64 8.14
CA LEU A 39 9.76 15.31 9.05
C LEU A 39 9.68 16.84 8.93
N LYS A 40 9.61 17.38 7.70
CA LYS A 40 9.42 18.83 7.48
C LYS A 40 8.11 19.33 8.08
N GLY A 41 7.02 18.58 7.90
CA GLY A 41 5.73 18.94 8.48
C GLY A 41 5.74 18.87 10.00
N LEU A 42 6.36 17.83 10.57
CA LEU A 42 6.54 17.72 12.03
C LEU A 42 7.37 18.88 12.60
N THR A 43 8.44 19.31 11.93
CA THR A 43 9.23 20.49 12.33
C THR A 43 8.40 21.77 12.23
N ARG A 44 7.53 21.89 11.23
CA ARG A 44 6.64 23.06 11.07
C ARG A 44 5.57 23.12 12.15
N ILE A 45 5.03 21.96 12.57
CA ILE A 45 4.02 21.84 13.63
C ILE A 45 4.63 22.06 15.02
N SER A 46 5.93 21.84 15.20
CA SER A 46 6.63 22.14 16.44
C SER A 46 6.67 23.65 16.73
N PHE A 47 5.74 24.13 17.55
CA PHE A 47 5.78 25.45 18.16
C PHE A 47 7.01 25.56 19.04
N ASN A 48 8.04 26.35 18.69
CA ASN A 48 9.17 26.94 19.47
C ASN A 48 9.60 26.33 20.83
N SER A 49 9.27 25.08 21.13
CA SER A 49 9.36 24.41 22.41
C SER A 49 9.87 23.02 22.10
N SER A 50 11.17 22.87 22.26
CA SER A 50 11.94 21.64 22.14
C SER A 50 11.57 20.56 23.19
N THR A 51 10.48 20.75 23.94
CA THR A 51 10.13 19.98 25.14
C THR A 51 8.79 19.25 25.09
N VAL A 52 8.03 19.34 23.99
CA VAL A 52 6.74 18.64 23.89
C VAL A 52 6.95 17.22 23.39
N ASN A 53 6.72 16.22 24.26
CA ASN A 53 6.66 14.81 23.83
C ASN A 53 5.52 14.64 22.80
N ARG A 54 5.85 14.18 21.58
CA ARG A 54 4.87 13.98 20.51
C ARG A 54 4.50 12.50 20.41
N GLN A 55 3.21 12.21 20.41
CA GLN A 55 2.66 10.91 20.05
C GLN A 55 2.24 10.98 18.60
N ILE A 56 3.03 10.35 17.73
CA ILE A 56 2.86 10.39 16.29
C ILE A 56 2.26 9.06 15.85
N VAL A 57 1.05 9.12 15.26
CA VAL A 57 0.40 7.96 14.63
C VAL A 57 0.47 8.16 13.13
N HIS A 58 1.15 7.25 12.45
CA HIS A 58 1.50 7.43 11.05
C HIS A 58 0.92 6.32 10.16
N GLY A 59 0.11 6.71 9.19
CA GLY A 59 -0.34 5.89 8.07
C GLY A 59 0.38 6.27 6.78
N SER A 60 0.58 5.30 5.89
CA SER A 60 1.32 5.54 4.65
C SER A 60 0.90 4.59 3.53
N THR A 61 0.97 5.11 2.30
CA THR A 61 0.73 4.34 1.07
C THR A 61 1.99 3.70 0.49
N VAL A 62 3.16 3.83 1.14
CA VAL A 62 4.45 3.32 0.64
C VAL A 62 4.42 1.81 0.37
N ALA A 63 3.88 1.01 1.30
CA ALA A 63 3.78 -0.44 1.14
C ALA A 63 2.83 -0.82 -0.01
N THR A 64 1.63 -0.23 -0.05
CA THR A 64 0.65 -0.43 -1.14
C THR A 64 1.26 -0.09 -2.51
N ASN A 65 1.88 1.08 -2.64
CA ASN A 65 2.46 1.52 -3.91
C ASN A 65 3.63 0.62 -4.34
N ALA A 66 4.45 0.13 -3.42
CA ALA A 66 5.53 -0.80 -3.73
C ALA A 66 5.00 -2.10 -4.37
N ILE A 67 3.87 -2.62 -3.88
CA ILE A 67 3.25 -3.84 -4.42
C ILE A 67 2.57 -3.56 -5.76
N LEU A 68 1.74 -2.50 -5.84
CA LEU A 68 1.00 -2.15 -7.04
C LEU A 68 1.93 -1.80 -8.22
N GLU A 69 3.01 -1.05 -7.96
CA GLU A 69 3.99 -0.68 -8.98
C GLU A 69 5.04 -1.75 -9.22
N ARG A 70 5.03 -2.85 -8.45
CA ARG A 70 6.05 -3.91 -8.50
C ARG A 70 7.47 -3.35 -8.33
N LYS A 71 7.62 -2.42 -7.39
CA LYS A 71 8.87 -1.76 -6.98
C LYS A 71 9.20 -2.06 -5.51
N GLY A 72 9.07 -3.32 -5.13
CA GLY A 72 9.59 -3.87 -3.88
C GLY A 72 11.00 -4.45 -4.05
N ALA A 73 11.45 -5.13 -3.01
CA ALA A 73 12.77 -5.71 -2.91
C ALA A 73 12.94 -6.92 -3.84
N LYS A 74 14.16 -7.14 -4.34
CA LYS A 74 14.57 -8.38 -5.00
C LYS A 74 14.47 -9.53 -4.00
N THR A 75 13.40 -10.30 -4.13
CA THR A 75 12.98 -11.27 -3.11
C THR A 75 13.12 -12.70 -3.62
N ALA A 76 13.67 -13.57 -2.80
CA ALA A 76 13.70 -15.01 -3.05
C ALA A 76 12.76 -15.78 -2.11
N ILE A 77 12.41 -17.01 -2.47
CA ILE A 77 11.58 -17.89 -1.64
C ILE A 77 12.32 -19.20 -1.41
N ILE A 78 12.35 -19.65 -0.16
CA ILE A 78 12.78 -20.99 0.22
C ILE A 78 11.54 -21.78 0.67
N THR A 79 11.25 -22.88 -0.01
CA THR A 79 10.17 -23.81 0.31
C THR A 79 10.72 -25.22 0.46
N ASN A 80 9.88 -26.21 0.82
CA ASN A 80 10.30 -27.60 0.69
C ASN A 80 10.49 -27.96 -0.79
N LYS A 81 11.44 -28.84 -1.08
CA LYS A 81 11.65 -29.39 -2.42
C LYS A 81 10.34 -29.95 -3.01
N GLY A 82 10.03 -29.54 -4.24
CA GLY A 82 8.77 -29.84 -4.94
C GLY A 82 7.61 -28.86 -4.65
N PHE A 83 7.81 -27.83 -3.83
CA PHE A 83 6.83 -26.79 -3.51
C PHE A 83 7.28 -25.38 -3.94
N GLU A 84 8.33 -25.28 -4.75
CA GLU A 84 8.96 -24.03 -5.20
C GLU A 84 7.96 -23.13 -5.93
N ASP A 85 7.08 -23.74 -6.72
CA ASP A 85 6.12 -23.04 -7.57
C ASP A 85 4.73 -22.88 -6.94
N VAL A 86 4.55 -23.19 -5.65
CA VAL A 86 3.26 -23.01 -4.94
C VAL A 86 2.70 -21.61 -5.15
N ILE A 87 3.56 -20.59 -5.10
CA ILE A 87 3.14 -19.21 -5.22
C ILE A 87 2.63 -18.86 -6.64
N GLU A 88 3.19 -19.50 -7.66
CA GLU A 88 2.78 -19.31 -9.05
C GLU A 88 1.56 -20.15 -9.40
N ILE A 89 1.52 -21.43 -9.00
CA ILE A 89 0.38 -22.33 -9.22
C ILE A 89 -0.87 -21.77 -8.53
N GLY A 90 -0.73 -21.31 -7.29
CA GLY A 90 -1.81 -20.81 -6.46
C GLY A 90 -2.96 -21.80 -6.31
N ARG A 91 -4.19 -21.30 -6.36
CA ARG A 91 -5.42 -22.13 -6.33
C ARG A 91 -6.02 -22.39 -7.71
N GLN A 92 -5.32 -22.00 -8.79
CA GLN A 92 -5.81 -22.08 -10.17
C GLN A 92 -7.17 -21.37 -10.42
N ASN A 93 -7.57 -20.47 -9.53
CA ASN A 93 -8.76 -19.64 -9.70
C ASN A 93 -8.59 -18.72 -10.91
N ARG A 94 -9.57 -18.70 -11.82
CA ARG A 94 -9.56 -17.83 -12.99
C ARG A 94 -10.07 -16.44 -12.64
N ALA A 95 -9.16 -15.47 -12.56
CA ALA A 95 -9.52 -14.07 -12.32
C ALA A 95 -10.45 -13.49 -13.40
N ARG A 96 -10.31 -13.97 -14.65
CA ARG A 96 -11.22 -13.65 -15.76
C ARG A 96 -11.77 -14.93 -16.36
N LEU A 97 -12.85 -15.44 -15.78
CA LEU A 97 -13.42 -16.75 -16.11
C LEU A 97 -13.69 -16.95 -17.61
N TYR A 98 -14.14 -15.89 -18.30
CA TYR A 98 -14.55 -15.92 -19.70
C TYR A 98 -13.49 -15.41 -20.69
N ASP A 99 -12.33 -14.98 -20.22
CA ASP A 99 -11.23 -14.54 -21.09
C ASP A 99 -10.31 -15.73 -21.38
N LEU A 100 -10.59 -16.45 -22.46
CA LEU A 100 -9.80 -17.62 -22.89
C LEU A 100 -8.36 -17.25 -23.30
N SER A 101 -8.12 -15.98 -23.60
CA SER A 101 -6.80 -15.45 -23.99
C SER A 101 -6.02 -14.86 -22.82
N PHE A 102 -6.52 -15.00 -21.60
CA PHE A 102 -5.92 -14.40 -20.41
C PHE A 102 -4.48 -14.89 -20.20
N ARG A 103 -3.54 -13.94 -20.26
CA ARG A 103 -2.15 -14.16 -19.87
C ARG A 103 -1.96 -13.62 -18.46
N ARG A 104 -1.59 -14.52 -17.53
CA ARG A 104 -1.25 -14.10 -16.17
C ARG A 104 0.03 -13.25 -16.23
N PRO A 105 0.06 -12.07 -15.58
CA PRO A 105 1.28 -11.29 -15.50
C PRO A 105 2.36 -12.09 -14.77
N GLY A 106 3.63 -11.78 -15.08
CA GLY A 106 4.78 -12.39 -14.40
C GLY A 106 4.68 -12.26 -12.89
N HIS A 107 5.32 -13.17 -12.18
CA HIS A 107 5.24 -13.26 -10.73
C HIS A 107 6.21 -12.27 -10.04
N ILE A 108 5.88 -11.70 -8.87
CA ILE A 108 6.78 -10.76 -8.14
C ILE A 108 8.09 -11.42 -7.68
N VAL A 109 8.08 -12.74 -7.57
CA VAL A 109 9.28 -13.58 -7.42
C VAL A 109 9.40 -14.46 -8.65
N PRO A 110 10.44 -14.28 -9.49
CA PRO A 110 10.61 -15.06 -10.71
C PRO A 110 11.10 -16.50 -10.40
N PRO A 111 10.98 -17.45 -11.34
CA PRO A 111 11.31 -18.87 -11.11
C PRO A 111 12.75 -19.10 -10.61
N GLU A 112 13.72 -18.34 -11.11
CA GLU A 112 15.13 -18.43 -10.72
C GLU A 112 15.41 -17.98 -9.27
N MET A 113 14.43 -17.35 -8.62
CA MET A 113 14.49 -16.90 -7.22
C MET A 113 13.67 -17.81 -6.29
N ARG A 114 13.30 -19.01 -6.73
CA ARG A 114 12.52 -19.98 -5.95
C ARG A 114 13.36 -21.22 -5.73
N PHE A 115 13.57 -21.54 -4.47
CA PHE A 115 14.45 -22.61 -4.04
C PHE A 115 13.70 -23.62 -3.20
N GLY A 116 13.99 -24.90 -3.43
CA GLY A 116 13.43 -26.01 -2.69
C GLY A 116 14.50 -26.72 -1.86
N VAL A 117 14.29 -26.78 -0.55
CA VAL A 117 15.15 -27.53 0.38
C VAL A 117 14.51 -28.86 0.78
N ARG A 118 15.30 -29.92 0.88
CA ARG A 118 14.87 -31.19 1.47
C ARG A 118 14.68 -31.08 2.98
N GLY A 119 13.79 -31.91 3.51
CA GLY A 119 13.32 -31.83 4.89
C GLY A 119 11.80 -31.79 4.91
N ARG A 120 11.20 -32.49 5.89
CA ARG A 120 9.75 -32.63 5.97
C ARG A 120 9.29 -32.74 7.41
N ILE A 121 8.45 -31.78 7.81
CA ILE A 121 7.58 -31.87 8.98
C ILE A 121 6.22 -32.40 8.51
N LEU A 122 5.61 -33.28 9.30
CA LEU A 122 4.27 -33.81 9.08
C LEU A 122 3.20 -32.91 9.69
N SER A 123 1.93 -33.14 9.32
CA SER A 123 0.79 -32.45 9.93
C SER A 123 0.65 -32.69 11.45
N THR A 124 1.26 -33.77 11.96
CA THR A 124 1.37 -34.09 13.39
C THR A 124 2.45 -33.27 14.11
N GLY A 125 3.30 -32.55 13.38
CA GLY A 125 4.49 -31.88 13.91
C GLY A 125 5.75 -32.76 13.97
N GLU A 126 5.64 -34.05 13.66
CA GLU A 126 6.77 -34.99 13.63
C GLU A 126 7.72 -34.70 12.44
N GLU A 127 9.02 -34.81 12.67
CA GLU A 127 10.04 -34.71 11.63
C GLU A 127 10.17 -36.04 10.89
N LYS A 128 9.69 -36.09 9.64
CA LYS A 128 9.79 -37.26 8.76
C LYS A 128 11.13 -37.35 8.04
N GLU A 129 11.66 -36.21 7.62
CA GLU A 129 12.92 -36.09 6.90
C GLU A 129 13.69 -34.92 7.48
N ALA A 130 14.94 -35.14 7.87
CA ALA A 130 15.79 -34.09 8.41
C ALA A 130 16.03 -32.97 7.38
N LEU A 131 16.14 -31.74 7.86
CA LEU A 131 16.47 -30.59 7.03
C LEU A 131 17.88 -30.76 6.41
N ASP A 132 17.99 -30.60 5.09
CA ASP A 132 19.27 -30.67 4.38
C ASP A 132 20.07 -29.37 4.53
N ILE A 133 20.87 -29.34 5.60
CA ILE A 133 21.71 -28.19 5.96
C ILE A 133 22.77 -27.88 4.89
N ALA A 134 23.30 -28.90 4.21
CA ALA A 134 24.31 -28.70 3.18
C ALA A 134 23.72 -27.95 1.98
N SER A 135 22.57 -28.43 1.48
CA SER A 135 21.85 -27.75 0.40
C SER A 135 21.42 -26.33 0.76
N LEU A 136 21.04 -26.06 2.02
CA LEU A 136 20.72 -24.70 2.48
C LEU A 136 21.92 -23.76 2.43
N LYS A 137 23.12 -24.24 2.80
CA LYS A 137 24.34 -23.43 2.72
C LYS A 137 24.69 -23.10 1.26
N ASP A 138 24.50 -24.05 0.35
CA ASP A 138 24.68 -23.81 -1.09
C ASP A 138 23.68 -22.77 -1.61
N ILE A 139 22.40 -22.90 -1.24
CA ILE A 139 21.36 -21.91 -1.57
C ILE A 139 21.73 -20.53 -1.02
N ALA A 140 22.18 -20.42 0.24
CA ALA A 140 22.61 -19.16 0.82
C ALA A 140 23.80 -18.54 0.05
N GLY A 141 24.74 -19.36 -0.43
CA GLY A 141 25.83 -18.92 -1.30
C GLY A 141 25.33 -18.35 -2.62
N VAL A 142 24.37 -19.01 -3.28
CA VAL A 142 23.74 -18.53 -4.51
C VAL A 142 22.99 -17.22 -4.27
N LEU A 143 22.18 -17.13 -3.21
CA LEU A 143 21.41 -15.94 -2.87
C LEU A 143 22.33 -14.72 -2.64
N LYS A 144 23.47 -14.93 -1.97
CA LYS A 144 24.48 -13.89 -1.77
C LYS A 144 25.10 -13.42 -3.08
N GLY A 145 25.41 -14.35 -4.00
CA GLY A 145 25.94 -14.01 -5.32
C GLY A 145 24.93 -13.33 -6.26
N GLN A 146 23.63 -13.36 -5.92
CA GLN A 146 22.57 -12.75 -6.70
C GLN A 146 22.05 -11.43 -6.10
N ASP A 147 22.71 -10.87 -5.07
CA ASP A 147 22.31 -9.60 -4.43
C ASP A 147 20.84 -9.58 -4.01
N VAL A 148 20.36 -10.69 -3.42
CA VAL A 148 18.99 -10.78 -2.91
C VAL A 148 18.82 -9.84 -1.71
N GLU A 149 17.78 -9.01 -1.75
CA GLU A 149 17.48 -8.03 -0.71
C GLU A 149 16.63 -8.61 0.43
N SER A 150 15.87 -9.68 0.16
CA SER A 150 15.11 -10.40 1.19
C SER A 150 14.73 -11.83 0.80
N VAL A 151 14.52 -12.69 1.79
CA VAL A 151 14.10 -14.10 1.59
C VAL A 151 12.84 -14.41 2.39
N ALA A 152 11.81 -14.93 1.72
CA ALA A 152 10.65 -15.54 2.38
C ALA A 152 10.90 -17.03 2.58
N VAL A 153 10.86 -17.50 3.83
CA VAL A 153 11.02 -18.93 4.16
C VAL A 153 9.66 -19.51 4.51
N CYS A 154 9.18 -20.45 3.71
CA CYS A 154 7.83 -21.02 3.82
C CYS A 154 7.89 -22.54 3.71
N LEU A 155 8.06 -23.21 4.85
CA LEU A 155 8.07 -24.67 4.92
C LEU A 155 6.68 -25.20 5.32
N LEU A 156 6.32 -26.39 4.83
CA LEU A 156 5.07 -27.03 5.18
C LEU A 156 5.03 -27.33 6.68
N PHE A 157 3.86 -27.09 7.29
CA PHE A 157 3.60 -27.33 8.70
C PHE A 157 4.53 -26.61 9.68
N SER A 158 5.22 -25.54 9.24
CA SER A 158 6.04 -24.69 10.11
C SER A 158 5.23 -24.02 11.23
N PHE A 159 3.94 -23.78 11.01
CA PHE A 159 3.00 -23.31 12.04
C PHE A 159 2.72 -24.35 13.15
N VAL A 160 3.00 -25.63 12.91
CA VAL A 160 2.90 -26.71 13.91
C VAL A 160 4.24 -26.91 14.60
N ASN A 161 5.31 -27.04 13.80
CA ASN A 161 6.67 -27.20 14.29
C ASN A 161 7.61 -26.30 13.46
N PRO A 162 8.07 -25.17 14.00
CA PRO A 162 8.87 -24.18 13.26
C PRO A 162 10.36 -24.53 13.18
N SER A 163 10.79 -25.68 13.73
CA SER A 163 12.21 -26.01 13.88
C SER A 163 13.02 -25.95 12.59
N HIS A 164 12.44 -26.36 11.45
CA HIS A 164 13.13 -26.25 10.16
C HIS A 164 13.26 -24.81 9.69
N GLU A 165 12.22 -23.98 9.84
CA GLU A 165 12.30 -22.56 9.47
C GLU A 165 13.30 -21.81 10.36
N GLN A 166 13.33 -22.11 11.66
CA GLN A 166 14.29 -21.52 12.60
C GLN A 166 15.74 -21.88 12.22
N LYS A 167 16.01 -23.15 11.88
CA LYS A 167 17.33 -23.58 11.39
C LYS A 167 17.71 -22.90 10.07
N THR A 168 16.76 -22.75 9.14
CA THR A 168 16.99 -21.98 7.91
C THR A 168 17.28 -20.51 8.21
N GLY A 169 16.53 -19.89 9.10
CA GLY A 169 16.74 -18.51 9.54
C GLY A 169 18.14 -18.28 10.12
N ALA A 170 18.62 -19.18 10.98
CA ALA A 170 19.98 -19.10 11.53
C ALA A 170 21.06 -19.12 10.43
N ILE A 171 20.93 -19.99 9.42
CA ILE A 171 21.88 -20.07 8.30
C ILE A 171 21.85 -18.78 7.45
N LEU A 172 20.66 -18.23 7.19
CA LEU A 172 20.51 -16.98 6.45
C LEU A 172 21.06 -15.79 7.26
N GLN A 173 20.87 -15.79 8.57
CA GLN A 173 21.44 -14.81 9.49
C GLN A 173 22.98 -14.82 9.44
N ASP A 174 23.60 -15.99 9.55
CA ASP A 174 25.06 -16.16 9.45
C ASP A 174 25.60 -15.70 8.09
N ALA A 175 24.80 -15.85 7.03
CA ALA A 175 25.14 -15.38 5.69
C ALA A 175 24.95 -13.85 5.50
N GLY A 176 24.30 -13.16 6.45
CA GLY A 176 23.98 -11.74 6.37
C GLY A 176 22.82 -11.41 5.42
N ILE A 177 21.94 -12.37 5.15
CA ILE A 177 20.82 -12.23 4.22
C ILE A 177 19.54 -11.92 5.01
N PRO A 178 18.83 -10.80 4.75
CA PRO A 178 17.55 -10.53 5.40
C PRO A 178 16.51 -11.60 5.07
N PHE A 179 15.76 -12.06 6.08
CA PHE A 179 14.78 -13.14 5.91
C PHE A 179 13.53 -12.92 6.76
N PHE A 180 12.45 -13.60 6.36
CA PHE A 180 11.17 -13.62 7.06
C PHE A 180 10.64 -15.05 7.11
N LEU A 181 10.36 -15.53 8.32
CA LEU A 181 9.90 -16.90 8.56
C LEU A 181 8.37 -16.93 8.54
N SER A 182 7.78 -17.84 7.78
CA SER A 182 6.33 -17.85 7.59
C SER A 182 5.56 -18.09 8.88
N HIS A 183 6.10 -18.89 9.81
CA HIS A 183 5.47 -19.13 11.12
C HIS A 183 5.45 -17.88 12.03
N GLU A 184 6.32 -16.90 11.82
CA GLU A 184 6.30 -15.65 12.58
C GLU A 184 5.34 -14.62 11.97
N ILE A 185 5.17 -14.66 10.64
CA ILE A 185 4.30 -13.72 9.90
C ILE A 185 2.84 -14.17 9.95
N VAL A 186 2.56 -15.43 9.56
CA VAL A 186 1.22 -16.04 9.58
C VAL A 186 1.34 -17.52 9.95
N ALA A 187 1.11 -17.86 11.21
CA ALA A 187 1.12 -19.23 11.72
C ALA A 187 -0.20 -19.99 11.44
N GLU A 188 -0.65 -20.03 10.18
CA GLU A 188 -1.94 -20.66 9.82
C GLU A 188 -1.80 -21.79 8.80
N PHE A 189 -2.81 -22.67 8.83
CA PHE A 189 -3.03 -23.72 7.83
C PHE A 189 -3.32 -23.11 6.45
N ARG A 190 -2.94 -23.85 5.40
CA ARG A 190 -2.91 -23.49 3.96
C ARG A 190 -1.63 -22.78 3.52
N GLU A 191 -0.82 -23.52 2.76
CA GLU A 191 0.50 -23.15 2.28
C GLU A 191 0.49 -22.02 1.26
N PHE A 192 -0.44 -21.97 0.31
CA PHE A 192 -0.44 -20.91 -0.70
C PHE A 192 -0.65 -19.52 -0.09
N GLU A 193 -1.68 -19.36 0.73
CA GLU A 193 -2.03 -18.07 1.33
C GLU A 193 -0.97 -17.64 2.37
N ARG A 194 -0.42 -18.58 3.14
CA ARG A 194 0.72 -18.34 4.04
C ARG A 194 1.94 -17.89 3.25
N THR A 195 2.36 -18.65 2.24
CA THR A 195 3.50 -18.30 1.37
C THR A 195 3.29 -16.95 0.71
N SER A 196 2.10 -16.68 0.18
CA SER A 196 1.77 -15.38 -0.43
C SER A 196 1.91 -14.22 0.54
N THR A 197 1.42 -14.39 1.77
CA THR A 197 1.51 -13.34 2.80
C THR A 197 2.96 -13.09 3.22
N THR A 198 3.75 -14.15 3.44
CA THR A 198 5.17 -14.03 3.79
C THR A 198 5.99 -13.45 2.65
N VAL A 199 5.70 -13.82 1.40
CA VAL A 199 6.34 -13.24 0.20
C VAL A 199 6.04 -11.75 0.08
N ILE A 200 4.78 -11.35 0.22
CA ILE A 200 4.42 -9.93 0.19
C ILE A 200 5.14 -9.19 1.31
N ASN A 201 5.19 -9.76 2.53
CA ASN A 201 5.94 -9.17 3.63
C ASN A 201 7.42 -8.98 3.28
N ALA A 202 8.11 -10.03 2.83
CA ALA A 202 9.51 -9.96 2.43
C ALA A 202 9.74 -8.92 1.32
N TYR A 203 8.85 -8.90 0.33
CA TYR A 203 8.92 -8.00 -0.81
C TYR A 203 8.83 -6.51 -0.43
N VAL A 204 8.03 -6.14 0.58
CA VAL A 204 7.88 -4.73 0.97
C VAL A 204 8.75 -4.31 2.15
N SER A 205 9.17 -5.26 2.99
CA SER A 205 9.82 -4.94 4.27
C SER A 205 11.12 -4.15 4.13
N PRO A 206 12.06 -4.44 3.20
CA PRO A 206 13.28 -3.63 3.06
C PRO A 206 13.01 -2.15 2.77
N LYS A 207 12.01 -1.88 1.92
CA LYS A 207 11.59 -0.50 1.62
C LYS A 207 10.95 0.18 2.83
N MET A 208 10.12 -0.55 3.57
CA MET A 208 9.51 -0.06 4.79
C MET A 208 10.54 0.17 5.91
N GLN A 209 11.56 -0.68 6.02
CA GLN A 209 12.70 -0.51 6.93
C GLN A 209 13.47 0.76 6.63
N GLY A 210 13.80 1.02 5.36
CA GLY A 210 14.45 2.27 4.95
C GLY A 210 13.59 3.50 5.24
N TYR A 211 12.29 3.43 4.96
CA TYR A 211 11.34 4.52 5.20
C TYR A 211 11.13 4.82 6.68
N ILE A 212 10.78 3.82 7.48
CA ILE A 212 10.53 3.95 8.92
C ILE A 212 11.84 4.30 9.63
N GLY A 213 12.97 3.70 9.25
CA GLY A 213 14.29 4.05 9.78
C GLY A 213 14.66 5.51 9.53
N SER A 214 14.36 6.03 8.34
CA SER A 214 14.54 7.46 8.03
C SER A 214 13.66 8.36 8.90
N LEU A 215 12.41 7.96 9.18
CA LEU A 215 11.53 8.68 10.11
C LEU A 215 12.12 8.70 11.52
N ILE A 216 12.44 7.53 12.08
CA ILE A 216 13.02 7.41 13.44
C ILE A 216 14.26 8.28 13.59
N SER A 217 15.15 8.26 12.58
CA SER A 217 16.41 9.02 12.61
C SER A 217 16.21 10.54 12.60
N GLY A 218 15.09 11.02 12.06
CA GLY A 218 14.74 12.44 12.03
C GLY A 218 13.83 12.89 13.19
N LEU A 219 13.37 11.98 14.05
CA LEU A 219 12.56 12.30 15.22
C LEU A 219 13.43 12.66 16.42
N ASN A 220 12.85 13.40 17.38
CA ASN A 220 13.51 13.64 18.66
C ASN A 220 13.41 12.37 19.52
N GLN A 221 14.38 12.16 20.42
CA GLN A 221 14.37 11.00 21.33
C GLN A 221 13.11 10.91 22.21
N SER A 222 12.44 12.04 22.46
CA SER A 222 11.23 12.12 23.26
C SER A 222 9.93 11.85 22.47
N ASP A 223 10.02 11.66 21.16
CA ASP A 223 8.86 11.35 20.33
C ASP A 223 8.55 9.85 20.34
N ALA A 224 7.26 9.53 20.39
CA ALA A 224 6.75 8.17 20.26
C ALA A 224 6.10 8.01 18.89
N LEU A 225 6.71 7.19 18.02
CA LEU A 225 6.16 6.82 16.71
C LEU A 225 5.39 5.51 16.80
N SER A 226 4.16 5.51 16.32
CA SER A 226 3.36 4.32 16.07
C SER A 226 2.88 4.31 14.63
N ILE A 227 2.82 3.12 14.03
CA ILE A 227 2.38 2.93 12.64
C ILE A 227 0.97 2.37 12.65
N MET A 228 0.10 2.97 11.84
CA MET A 228 -1.28 2.51 11.64
C MET A 228 -1.26 1.14 10.94
N GLN A 229 -2.12 0.24 11.39
CA GLN A 229 -2.30 -1.09 10.80
C GLN A 229 -3.52 -1.10 9.89
N SER A 230 -3.54 -2.08 9.00
CA SER A 230 -4.65 -2.32 8.09
C SER A 230 -5.95 -2.70 8.82
N ASN A 231 -5.88 -3.21 10.06
CA ASN A 231 -7.05 -3.53 10.90
C ASN A 231 -7.59 -2.33 11.72
N GLY A 232 -7.05 -1.12 11.52
CA GLY A 232 -7.42 0.07 12.29
C GLY A 232 -6.72 0.23 13.65
N GLY A 233 -5.90 -0.75 14.06
CA GLY A 233 -5.03 -0.63 15.22
C GLY A 233 -3.73 0.12 14.93
N ARG A 234 -2.84 0.21 15.93
CA ARG A 234 -1.49 0.76 15.76
C ARG A 234 -0.44 -0.15 16.39
N ILE A 235 0.74 -0.21 15.78
CA ILE A 235 1.90 -0.99 16.24
C ILE A 235 3.14 -0.11 16.36
N THR A 236 4.16 -0.65 17.03
CA THR A 236 5.46 0.01 17.12
C THR A 236 6.15 0.05 15.75
N ALA A 237 7.11 0.96 15.60
CA ALA A 237 7.88 1.08 14.38
C ALA A 237 8.69 -0.20 14.07
N GLU A 238 9.23 -0.86 15.10
CA GLU A 238 9.97 -2.12 14.97
C GLU A 238 9.08 -3.24 14.44
N THR A 239 7.86 -3.36 14.98
CA THR A 239 6.89 -4.36 14.52
C THR A 239 6.47 -4.08 13.09
N ALA A 240 6.23 -2.82 12.72
CA ALA A 240 5.88 -2.44 11.36
C ALA A 240 7.01 -2.74 10.34
N MET A 241 8.27 -2.61 10.74
CA MET A 241 9.43 -2.95 9.92
C MET A 241 9.62 -4.47 9.73
N ARG A 242 9.17 -5.29 10.69
CA ARG A 242 9.24 -6.76 10.60
C ARG A 242 8.01 -7.35 9.88
N GLU A 243 6.84 -6.80 10.16
CA GLU A 243 5.52 -7.28 9.72
C GLU A 243 4.85 -6.23 8.82
N SER A 244 5.60 -5.71 7.84
CA SER A 244 5.14 -4.65 6.92
C SER A 244 3.90 -5.02 6.11
N VAL A 245 3.60 -6.31 5.95
CA VAL A 245 2.34 -6.78 5.36
C VAL A 245 1.10 -6.25 6.12
N ARG A 246 1.22 -5.99 7.43
CA ARG A 246 0.13 -5.43 8.24
C ARG A 246 -0.12 -3.95 7.99
N THR A 247 0.82 -3.22 7.37
CA THR A 247 0.72 -1.77 7.15
C THR A 247 0.29 -1.41 5.74
N ILE A 248 -0.06 -2.41 4.92
CA ILE A 248 -0.35 -2.27 3.50
C ILE A 248 -1.40 -1.17 3.25
N ILE A 249 -2.59 -1.26 3.84
CA ILE A 249 -3.66 -0.26 3.69
C ILE A 249 -3.78 0.66 4.90
N SER A 250 -2.65 0.99 5.54
CA SER A 250 -2.64 1.77 6.78
C SER A 250 -3.29 3.17 6.66
N GLY A 251 -3.10 3.87 5.54
CA GLY A 251 -3.74 5.16 5.26
C GLY A 251 -5.27 5.04 5.21
N PRO A 252 -5.83 4.27 4.25
CA PRO A 252 -7.28 4.06 4.15
C PRO A 252 -7.93 3.51 5.43
N ALA A 253 -7.24 2.62 6.16
CA ALA A 253 -7.70 2.11 7.44
C ALA A 253 -7.88 3.24 8.47
N GLY A 254 -6.94 4.20 8.54
CA GLY A 254 -7.09 5.40 9.37
C GLY A 254 -8.29 6.26 8.98
N GLY A 255 -8.55 6.42 7.68
CA GLY A 255 -9.73 7.11 7.16
C GLY A 255 -11.04 6.42 7.57
N ALA A 256 -11.13 5.10 7.44
CA ALA A 256 -12.30 4.31 7.84
C ALA A 256 -12.55 4.38 9.35
N VAL A 257 -11.50 4.27 10.18
CA VAL A 257 -11.59 4.45 11.64
C VAL A 257 -12.09 5.86 11.98
N GLY A 258 -11.53 6.89 11.34
CA GLY A 258 -11.97 8.27 11.54
C GLY A 258 -13.43 8.48 11.17
N ALA A 259 -13.88 7.94 10.03
CA ALA A 259 -15.26 8.00 9.59
C ALA A 259 -16.21 7.29 10.57
N PHE A 260 -15.82 6.13 11.09
CA PHE A 260 -16.59 5.40 12.10
C PHE A 260 -16.76 6.19 13.40
N GLU A 261 -15.67 6.73 13.94
CA GLU A 261 -15.72 7.51 15.20
C GLU A 261 -16.51 8.81 15.04
N VAL A 262 -16.37 9.52 13.92
CA VAL A 262 -17.16 10.73 13.62
C VAL A 262 -18.63 10.38 13.40
N GLY A 263 -18.93 9.32 12.67
CA GLY A 263 -20.30 8.84 12.45
C GLY A 263 -20.99 8.52 13.77
N LYS A 264 -20.32 7.75 14.63
CA LYS A 264 -20.81 7.38 15.97
C LYS A 264 -21.06 8.61 16.83
N ALA A 265 -20.16 9.59 16.83
CA ALA A 265 -20.33 10.85 17.55
C ALA A 265 -21.52 11.67 17.02
N ALA A 266 -21.84 11.55 15.73
CA ALA A 266 -23.01 12.16 15.09
C ALA A 266 -24.30 11.33 15.23
N GLY A 267 -24.26 10.17 15.90
CA GLY A 267 -25.42 9.29 16.10
C GLY A 267 -25.71 8.33 14.95
N TYR A 268 -24.76 8.13 14.03
CA TYR A 268 -24.87 7.18 12.92
C TYR A 268 -23.93 5.98 13.17
N ASP A 269 -24.50 4.78 13.18
CA ASP A 269 -23.78 3.51 13.31
C ASP A 269 -23.64 2.77 11.97
N LYS A 270 -24.41 3.18 10.95
CA LYS A 270 -24.35 2.66 9.58
C LYS A 270 -23.94 3.74 8.60
N LEU A 271 -22.81 3.57 7.93
CA LEU A 271 -22.29 4.56 6.99
C LEU A 271 -21.41 3.93 5.91
N ILE A 272 -21.26 4.65 4.80
CA ILE A 272 -20.29 4.31 3.76
C ILE A 272 -19.21 5.39 3.80
N SER A 273 -17.97 5.02 4.11
CA SER A 273 -16.85 5.93 3.94
C SER A 273 -16.45 5.98 2.47
N PHE A 274 -16.14 7.17 1.98
CA PHE A 274 -15.65 7.39 0.62
C PHE A 274 -14.50 8.40 0.69
N ASP A 275 -13.28 7.91 0.47
CA ASP A 275 -12.07 8.73 0.42
C ASP A 275 -11.54 8.73 -1.02
N MET A 276 -11.47 9.89 -1.65
CA MET A 276 -10.96 10.03 -3.02
C MET A 276 -9.71 10.91 -3.01
N GLY A 277 -8.57 10.28 -3.28
CA GLY A 277 -7.29 10.95 -3.47
C GLY A 277 -7.00 11.34 -4.92
N GLY A 278 -5.73 11.62 -5.22
CA GLY A 278 -5.27 11.91 -6.58
C GLY A 278 -5.13 10.68 -7.48
N THR A 279 -5.00 9.48 -6.92
CA THR A 279 -4.70 8.25 -7.68
C THR A 279 -5.80 7.20 -7.57
N SER A 280 -6.45 7.12 -6.42
CA SER A 280 -7.41 6.07 -6.06
C SER A 280 -8.56 6.63 -5.24
N SER A 281 -9.61 5.82 -5.13
CA SER A 281 -10.73 6.01 -4.22
C SER A 281 -10.90 4.78 -3.35
N ASP A 282 -11.03 4.96 -2.04
CA ASP A 282 -11.18 3.91 -1.05
C ASP A 282 -12.58 3.97 -0.43
N VAL A 283 -13.28 2.83 -0.43
CA VAL A 283 -14.66 2.72 0.05
C VAL A 283 -14.78 1.63 1.11
N CYS A 284 -15.44 1.94 2.22
CA CYS A 284 -15.73 0.98 3.29
C CYS A 284 -17.21 1.05 3.68
N LEU A 285 -17.87 -0.11 3.76
CA LEU A 285 -19.24 -0.22 4.27
C LEU A 285 -19.19 -0.56 5.76
N ILE A 286 -19.65 0.34 6.60
CA ILE A 286 -19.68 0.17 8.05
C ILE A 286 -21.13 -0.06 8.47
N ASP A 287 -21.39 -1.20 9.12
CA ASP A 287 -22.70 -1.60 9.63
C ASP A 287 -22.60 -1.95 11.12
N GLY A 288 -22.71 -0.93 11.98
CA GLY A 288 -22.60 -1.02 13.44
C GLY A 288 -21.17 -1.17 13.98
N ALA A 289 -20.27 -1.77 13.20
CA ALA A 289 -18.87 -1.95 13.54
C ALA A 289 -17.97 -1.88 12.29
N LEU A 290 -16.68 -1.62 12.50
CA LEU A 290 -15.68 -1.68 11.44
C LEU A 290 -15.59 -3.10 10.89
N PRO A 291 -15.81 -3.32 9.58
CA PRO A 291 -15.76 -4.67 9.00
C PRO A 291 -14.31 -5.14 8.97
N LEU A 292 -14.04 -6.34 9.49
CA LEU A 292 -12.73 -6.98 9.41
C LEU A 292 -12.78 -8.20 8.50
N THR A 293 -11.77 -8.36 7.67
CA THR A 293 -11.57 -9.50 6.80
C THR A 293 -10.14 -10.04 6.90
N THR A 294 -10.00 -11.35 6.74
CA THR A 294 -8.73 -12.06 6.52
C THR A 294 -8.68 -12.68 5.13
N GLU A 295 -9.66 -12.37 4.28
CA GLU A 295 -9.80 -12.88 2.91
C GLU A 295 -9.66 -11.73 1.92
N SER A 296 -8.52 -11.05 2.01
CA SER A 296 -8.18 -9.97 1.10
C SER A 296 -7.13 -10.43 0.08
N GLY A 297 -6.91 -9.58 -0.91
CA GLY A 297 -5.76 -9.72 -1.78
C GLY A 297 -5.23 -8.38 -2.24
N MET A 298 -3.94 -8.34 -2.55
CA MET A 298 -3.28 -7.18 -3.13
C MET A 298 -2.54 -7.57 -4.41
N ALA A 299 -2.79 -6.84 -5.50
CA ALA A 299 -2.18 -7.10 -6.81
C ALA A 299 -2.28 -8.57 -7.29
N GLY A 300 -3.36 -9.27 -6.91
CA GLY A 300 -3.59 -10.68 -7.25
C GLY A 300 -2.97 -11.70 -6.28
N TYR A 301 -2.38 -11.23 -5.17
CA TYR A 301 -1.82 -12.04 -4.10
C TYR A 301 -2.78 -12.11 -2.91
N PRO A 302 -3.20 -13.29 -2.42
CA PRO A 302 -3.96 -13.36 -1.17
C PRO A 302 -3.09 -12.90 0.00
N VAL A 303 -3.70 -12.19 0.94
CA VAL A 303 -3.04 -11.71 2.16
C VAL A 303 -3.86 -12.16 3.37
N LYS A 304 -3.23 -12.92 4.27
CA LYS A 304 -3.84 -13.53 5.46
C LYS A 304 -3.51 -12.76 6.73
N VAL A 305 -3.60 -11.43 6.70
CA VAL A 305 -3.57 -10.62 7.92
C VAL A 305 -4.91 -9.92 8.11
N PRO A 306 -5.41 -9.79 9.35
CA PRO A 306 -6.63 -9.04 9.60
C PRO A 306 -6.51 -7.61 9.08
N MET A 307 -7.54 -7.17 8.36
CA MET A 307 -7.62 -5.81 7.84
C MET A 307 -9.06 -5.35 7.73
N ILE A 308 -9.26 -4.03 7.73
CA ILE A 308 -10.56 -3.43 7.46
C ILE A 308 -10.93 -3.75 6.02
N ASP A 309 -12.18 -4.16 5.81
CA ASP A 309 -12.69 -4.47 4.47
C ASP A 309 -12.91 -3.19 3.66
N ILE A 310 -11.84 -2.77 2.98
CA ILE A 310 -11.77 -1.56 2.17
C ILE A 310 -11.63 -1.96 0.71
N HIS A 311 -12.51 -1.43 -0.13
CA HIS A 311 -12.45 -1.57 -1.57
C HIS A 311 -11.78 -0.36 -2.20
N THR A 312 -10.60 -0.57 -2.79
CA THR A 312 -9.89 0.46 -3.55
C THR A 312 -10.24 0.37 -5.03
N VAL A 313 -10.62 1.51 -5.61
CA VAL A 313 -10.80 1.71 -7.05
C VAL A 313 -9.68 2.60 -7.56
N GLY A 314 -9.02 2.22 -8.66
CA GLY A 314 -7.97 3.00 -9.32
C GLY A 314 -8.49 4.23 -10.08
N ALA A 315 -9.32 5.03 -9.43
CA ALA A 315 -9.90 6.26 -9.94
C ALA A 315 -9.77 7.35 -8.87
N GLY A 316 -9.18 8.49 -9.21
CA GLY A 316 -9.01 9.64 -8.33
C GLY A 316 -8.88 10.94 -9.14
N GLY A 317 -8.54 12.04 -8.48
CA GLY A 317 -8.44 13.36 -9.13
C GLY A 317 -7.44 13.43 -10.30
N GLY A 318 -6.31 12.73 -10.20
CA GLY A 318 -5.29 12.65 -11.24
C GLY A 318 -5.53 11.57 -12.30
N SER A 319 -6.64 10.81 -12.24
CA SER A 319 -6.91 9.78 -13.23
C SER A 319 -7.03 10.37 -14.63
N ILE A 320 -6.28 9.80 -15.57
CA ILE A 320 -6.14 10.30 -16.92
C ILE A 320 -7.36 9.88 -17.75
N ALA A 321 -7.96 10.85 -18.43
CA ALA A 321 -8.97 10.63 -19.46
C ALA A 321 -8.31 10.33 -20.81
N TYR A 322 -8.77 9.28 -21.51
CA TYR A 322 -8.29 8.93 -22.84
C TYR A 322 -9.38 8.22 -23.65
N LEU A 323 -9.29 8.27 -24.98
CA LEU A 323 -10.12 7.45 -25.87
C LEU A 323 -9.46 6.08 -26.06
N ASP A 324 -10.20 5.00 -25.86
CA ASP A 324 -9.72 3.67 -26.23
C ASP A 324 -9.73 3.47 -27.76
N GLN A 325 -9.19 2.34 -28.22
CA GLN A 325 -9.12 2.03 -29.65
C GLN A 325 -10.50 2.00 -30.34
N GLY A 326 -11.59 1.81 -29.58
CA GLY A 326 -12.96 1.84 -30.08
C GLY A 326 -13.59 3.22 -30.05
N GLY A 327 -12.85 4.27 -29.70
CA GLY A 327 -13.35 5.64 -29.58
C GLY A 327 -14.20 5.87 -28.33
N SER A 328 -14.27 4.91 -27.39
CA SER A 328 -14.95 5.11 -26.12
C SER A 328 -14.05 5.86 -25.16
N LEU A 329 -14.61 6.87 -24.49
CA LEU A 329 -13.95 7.54 -23.39
C LEU A 329 -13.72 6.59 -22.20
N ARG A 330 -12.50 6.60 -21.69
CA ARG A 330 -12.07 5.90 -20.47
C ARG A 330 -11.38 6.87 -19.53
N VAL A 331 -11.51 6.62 -18.22
CA VAL A 331 -10.82 7.37 -17.17
C VAL A 331 -10.13 6.37 -16.24
N GLY A 332 -8.83 6.55 -16.04
CA GLY A 332 -8.02 5.58 -15.31
C GLY A 332 -7.82 4.26 -16.06
N PRO A 333 -7.09 3.28 -15.51
CA PRO A 333 -6.46 3.30 -14.19
C PRO A 333 -5.16 4.14 -14.12
N ARG A 334 -4.66 4.62 -15.27
CA ARG A 334 -3.48 5.49 -15.31
C ARG A 334 -3.76 6.83 -14.62
N SER A 335 -2.81 7.33 -13.83
CA SER A 335 -2.91 8.61 -13.12
C SER A 335 -1.71 9.50 -13.46
N ALA A 336 -1.92 10.82 -13.47
CA ALA A 336 -0.87 11.82 -13.60
C ALA A 336 -0.11 12.09 -12.30
N GLY A 337 -0.56 11.53 -11.16
CA GLY A 337 0.09 11.66 -9.86
C GLY A 337 0.18 13.11 -9.35
N ALA A 338 1.24 13.40 -8.60
CA ALA A 338 1.55 14.74 -8.10
C ALA A 338 2.47 15.54 -9.04
N ASP A 339 3.33 14.81 -9.77
CA ASP A 339 4.35 15.34 -10.67
C ASP A 339 4.44 14.42 -11.90
N PRO A 340 4.17 14.91 -13.12
CA PRO A 340 3.85 16.31 -13.45
C PRO A 340 2.44 16.75 -12.99
N GLY A 341 1.57 15.82 -12.59
CA GLY A 341 0.22 16.10 -12.09
C GLY A 341 -0.78 16.52 -13.19
N PRO A 342 -2.00 16.91 -12.80
CA PRO A 342 -2.99 17.55 -13.67
C PRO A 342 -2.43 18.73 -14.48
N ILE A 343 -3.01 19.02 -15.64
CA ILE A 343 -2.63 20.18 -16.47
C ILE A 343 -2.76 21.46 -15.66
N CYS A 344 -3.82 21.59 -14.86
CA CYS A 344 -4.07 22.76 -14.02
C CYS A 344 -3.04 22.96 -12.91
N TYR A 345 -2.14 22.01 -12.66
CA TYR A 345 -0.99 22.20 -11.77
C TYR A 345 0.18 22.92 -12.46
N GLY A 346 0.06 23.19 -13.77
CA GLY A 346 0.99 23.98 -14.57
C GLY A 346 2.12 23.19 -15.23
N ARG A 347 2.29 21.92 -14.88
CA ARG A 347 3.38 21.04 -15.39
C ARG A 347 2.87 19.87 -16.23
N GLY A 348 1.67 19.39 -15.93
CA GLY A 348 1.02 18.30 -16.65
C GLY A 348 0.58 18.67 -18.06
N GLU A 349 0.40 17.63 -18.89
CA GLU A 349 -0.11 17.73 -20.26
C GLU A 349 -1.27 16.77 -20.54
N MET A 350 -1.52 15.82 -19.63
CA MET A 350 -2.59 14.82 -19.77
C MET A 350 -3.86 15.30 -19.07
N ILE A 351 -5.02 15.18 -19.72
CA ILE A 351 -6.31 15.59 -19.15
C ILE A 351 -6.70 14.66 -18.00
N THR A 352 -7.03 15.23 -16.84
CA THR A 352 -7.40 14.48 -15.62
C THR A 352 -8.77 14.87 -15.05
N VAL A 353 -9.24 14.11 -14.05
CA VAL A 353 -10.48 14.40 -13.30
C VAL A 353 -10.40 15.76 -12.55
N THR A 354 -9.23 16.19 -12.09
CA THR A 354 -9.04 17.50 -11.45
C THR A 354 -9.17 18.63 -12.48
N ASP A 355 -8.59 18.47 -13.67
CA ASP A 355 -8.71 19.44 -14.77
C ASP A 355 -10.18 19.67 -15.15
N ALA A 356 -10.91 18.56 -15.28
CA ALA A 356 -12.34 18.50 -15.48
C ALA A 356 -13.13 19.29 -14.41
N ASN A 357 -12.84 19.09 -13.13
CA ASN A 357 -13.52 19.79 -12.05
C ASN A 357 -13.18 21.30 -12.01
N LEU A 358 -11.94 21.69 -12.34
CA LEU A 358 -11.57 23.10 -12.46
C LEU A 358 -12.27 23.79 -13.65
N PHE A 359 -12.32 23.11 -14.80
CA PHE A 359 -13.01 23.62 -15.99
C PHE A 359 -14.50 23.86 -15.73
N LEU A 360 -15.17 22.92 -15.03
CA LEU A 360 -16.57 23.04 -14.62
C LEU A 360 -16.83 24.07 -13.51
N GLY A 361 -15.79 24.70 -12.97
CA GLY A 361 -15.92 25.69 -11.89
C GLY A 361 -16.26 25.09 -10.52
N ARG A 362 -16.02 23.78 -10.32
CA ARG A 362 -16.20 23.11 -9.02
C ARG A 362 -15.03 23.35 -8.07
N LEU A 363 -13.85 23.67 -8.63
CA LEU A 363 -12.66 24.05 -7.87
C LEU A 363 -12.44 25.55 -7.97
N ILE A 364 -12.09 26.16 -6.82
CA ILE A 364 -11.72 27.58 -6.73
C ILE A 364 -10.22 27.69 -7.09
N PRO A 365 -9.84 28.33 -8.20
CA PRO A 365 -8.45 28.33 -8.68
C PRO A 365 -7.45 28.89 -7.66
N ASP A 366 -7.81 29.95 -6.95
CA ASP A 366 -6.93 30.66 -6.02
C ASP A 366 -7.04 30.13 -4.57
N GLY A 367 -7.97 29.21 -4.31
CA GLY A 367 -8.24 28.65 -2.98
C GLY A 367 -7.68 27.24 -2.77
N PHE A 368 -7.02 26.66 -3.77
CA PHE A 368 -6.56 25.27 -3.70
C PHE A 368 -5.46 25.10 -2.64
N LEU A 369 -5.56 24.04 -1.83
CA LEU A 369 -4.72 23.80 -0.64
C LEU A 369 -4.71 24.99 0.35
N GLY A 370 -5.85 25.64 0.55
CA GLY A 370 -5.93 26.82 1.41
C GLY A 370 -5.16 28.04 0.86
N GLY A 371 -5.03 28.13 -0.47
CA GLY A 371 -4.34 29.22 -1.17
C GLY A 371 -2.83 29.02 -1.36
N GLN A 372 -2.28 27.87 -0.95
CA GLN A 372 -0.85 27.57 -1.14
C GLN A 372 -0.51 27.19 -2.59
N MET A 373 -1.50 26.89 -3.41
CA MET A 373 -1.32 26.52 -4.80
C MET A 373 -2.39 27.18 -5.67
N ILE A 374 -1.96 27.89 -6.71
CA ILE A 374 -2.85 28.52 -7.68
C ILE A 374 -3.01 27.56 -8.86
N LEU A 375 -4.26 27.23 -9.22
CA LEU A 375 -4.56 26.37 -10.36
C LEU A 375 -4.63 27.17 -11.67
N ASP A 376 -3.93 26.69 -12.70
CA ASP A 376 -3.88 27.36 -14.01
C ASP A 376 -5.09 27.01 -14.87
N LYS A 377 -6.18 27.77 -14.70
CA LYS A 377 -7.38 27.65 -15.53
C LYS A 377 -7.15 28.05 -16.99
N LYS A 378 -6.19 28.93 -17.28
CA LYS A 378 -5.94 29.40 -18.66
C LYS A 378 -5.31 28.29 -19.49
N ARG A 379 -4.35 27.55 -18.92
CA ARG A 379 -3.73 26.39 -19.57
C ARG A 379 -4.76 25.35 -20.01
N LEU A 380 -5.83 25.14 -19.24
CA LEU A 380 -6.91 24.23 -19.62
C LEU A 380 -7.61 24.60 -20.94
N HIS A 381 -7.70 25.88 -21.31
CA HIS A 381 -8.37 26.30 -22.54
C HIS A 381 -7.65 25.84 -23.81
N PHE A 382 -6.33 25.63 -23.72
CA PHE A 382 -5.54 25.06 -24.81
C PHE A 382 -5.88 23.59 -25.05
N TYR A 383 -6.08 22.82 -23.97
CA TYR A 383 -6.35 21.38 -24.03
C TYR A 383 -7.85 21.05 -24.14
N LEU A 384 -8.73 21.98 -23.77
CA LEU A 384 -10.20 21.84 -23.81
C LEU A 384 -10.86 22.99 -24.60
N PRO A 385 -10.63 23.06 -25.94
CA PRO A 385 -11.02 24.24 -26.74
C PRO A 385 -12.53 24.38 -27.02
N HIS A 386 -13.35 23.34 -26.80
CA HIS A 386 -14.77 23.33 -27.21
C HIS A 386 -15.75 22.88 -26.10
N ARG A 387 -16.91 23.56 -26.04
CA ARG A 387 -17.99 23.40 -25.03
C ARG A 387 -18.98 22.27 -25.33
N THR A 388 -18.52 21.07 -25.67
CA THR A 388 -19.44 19.94 -25.96
C THR A 388 -19.42 18.95 -24.81
N PHE A 389 -20.52 18.87 -24.06
CA PHE A 389 -20.66 18.04 -22.86
C PHE A 389 -21.57 16.85 -23.15
N VAL A 390 -21.14 15.64 -22.74
CA VAL A 390 -22.01 14.47 -22.64
C VAL A 390 -22.28 14.24 -21.15
N TRP A 391 -23.56 14.22 -20.78
CA TRP A 391 -24.02 13.98 -19.41
C TRP A 391 -24.26 12.48 -19.22
N VAL A 392 -23.61 11.87 -18.23
CA VAL A 392 -23.92 10.51 -17.77
C VAL A 392 -24.34 10.61 -16.30
N PRO A 393 -25.54 10.14 -15.91
CA PRO A 393 -26.02 10.25 -14.54
C PRO A 393 -25.15 9.46 -13.55
N PRO A 394 -25.01 9.95 -12.30
CA PRO A 394 -24.29 9.24 -11.26
C PRO A 394 -25.09 8.00 -10.85
N ILE A 395 -24.61 6.81 -11.22
CA ILE A 395 -25.06 5.59 -10.55
C ILE A 395 -24.19 5.44 -9.31
N CYS A 396 -24.83 5.34 -8.14
CA CYS A 396 -24.21 4.98 -6.86
C CYS A 396 -23.10 3.94 -7.10
N CYS A 397 -21.84 4.28 -6.77
CA CYS A 397 -20.57 3.53 -6.94
C CYS A 397 -19.44 4.31 -7.67
N GLY A 398 -19.29 5.61 -7.44
CA GLY A 398 -18.00 6.28 -7.68
C GLY A 398 -17.55 6.43 -9.14
N ARG A 399 -18.46 6.41 -10.12
CA ARG A 399 -18.17 6.89 -11.48
C ARG A 399 -18.77 8.29 -11.68
N ILE A 400 -18.05 9.31 -11.23
CA ILE A 400 -18.21 10.66 -11.81
C ILE A 400 -17.31 10.67 -13.06
N ILE A 401 -17.85 10.20 -14.18
CA ILE A 401 -17.18 10.31 -15.47
C ILE A 401 -17.84 11.47 -16.22
N VAL A 402 -17.13 12.59 -16.31
CA VAL A 402 -17.35 13.60 -17.34
C VAL A 402 -16.07 13.62 -18.17
N PHE A 403 -16.18 13.68 -19.51
CA PHE A 403 -15.38 14.45 -20.47
C PHE A 403 -15.02 13.78 -21.82
N LEU A 404 -15.53 14.38 -22.91
CA LEU A 404 -15.01 14.39 -24.30
C LEU A 404 -15.29 13.17 -25.21
N THR A 405 -16.30 13.33 -26.07
CA THR A 405 -16.24 12.87 -27.46
C THR A 405 -16.09 14.11 -28.34
N GLY A 406 -14.93 14.28 -28.96
CA GLY A 406 -14.62 15.42 -29.81
C GLY A 406 -13.13 15.71 -29.90
N MET A 407 -12.30 14.68 -30.07
CA MET A 407 -10.95 14.86 -30.63
C MET A 407 -11.01 14.29 -32.05
N SER A 408 -11.12 15.18 -33.03
CA SER A 408 -10.72 14.91 -34.41
C SER A 408 -9.23 15.16 -34.57
#